data_AF-M4GXR4-F1
#
_entry.id   AF-M4GXR4-F1
#
_cell.length_a   1.000
_cell.length_b   1.000
_cell.length_c   1.000
_cell.angle_alpha   90.00
_cell.angle_beta   90.00
_cell.angle_gamma   90.00
#
_symmetry.space_group_name_H-M   'P 1'
#
loop_
_entity.id
_entity.type
_entity.pdbx_description
1 polymer ?
#
loop_
_entity_poly.entity_id
_entity_poly.type
_entity_poly.pdbx_seq_one_letter_code
_entity_poly.pdbx_strand_id
1 'polypeptide(L)'
;MEDVHACWENIWIFSTASATDRLRIDIHYCQSDSELLAKSLVESAQASLYWVNDALFLDVGSHCIPVLEGCFVVRQLPSTSLKRFELACFLEKQSDPFLMAIEQGHFNDWHTVRMTVAELYRHPMCQSFSLIAGHFHLFRRSGEQHA
;
A
#
# COMPACT_ATOMS: atom_id res chain seq x y z
N MET A 1 2.34 -32.93 -11.43
CA MET A 1 1.43 -32.44 -10.39
C MET A 1 2.12 -31.22 -9.83
N GLU A 2 1.77 -30.02 -10.31
CA GLU A 2 2.36 -28.79 -9.78
C GLU A 2 1.85 -28.62 -8.34
N ASP A 3 2.79 -28.54 -7.41
CA ASP A 3 2.51 -28.44 -6.00
C ASP A 3 1.94 -27.03 -5.75
N VAL A 4 0.62 -26.96 -5.54
CA VAL A 4 -0.08 -25.71 -5.28
C VAL A 4 0.30 -25.24 -3.88
N HIS A 5 1.38 -24.46 -3.79
CA HIS A 5 1.79 -23.87 -2.53
C HIS A 5 0.89 -22.68 -2.21
N ALA A 6 0.25 -22.74 -1.04
CA ALA A 6 -0.42 -21.60 -0.45
C ALA A 6 0.64 -20.50 -0.21
N CYS A 7 0.39 -19.31 -0.74
CA CYS A 7 1.26 -18.15 -0.60
C CYS A 7 0.49 -17.09 0.19
N TRP A 8 1.18 -16.44 1.11
CA TRP A 8 0.62 -15.28 1.79
C TRP A 8 1.09 -14.01 1.11
N GLU A 9 0.19 -13.05 0.96
CA GLU A 9 0.50 -11.68 0.57
C GLU A 9 0.30 -10.77 1.77
N ASN A 10 1.34 -10.02 2.10
CA ASN A 10 1.28 -8.92 3.05
C ASN A 10 1.17 -7.63 2.24
N ILE A 11 0.20 -6.80 2.57
CA ILE A 11 -0.03 -5.51 1.92
C ILE A 11 0.09 -4.41 2.98
N TRP A 12 1.08 -3.54 2.86
CA TRP A 12 1.18 -2.34 3.68
C TRP A 12 0.72 -1.12 2.89
N ILE A 13 -0.17 -0.35 3.49
CA ILE A 13 -0.77 0.82 2.87
C ILE A 13 -0.22 2.08 3.53
N PHE A 14 0.39 2.93 2.72
CA PHE A 14 0.95 4.20 3.14
C PHE A 14 0.24 5.37 2.45
N SER A 15 0.01 6.45 3.19
CA SER A 15 -0.38 7.76 2.63
C SER A 15 0.84 8.64 2.42
N THR A 16 0.77 9.52 1.43
CA THR A 16 1.71 10.62 1.26
C THR A 16 1.28 11.86 2.05
N ALA A 17 2.23 12.70 2.47
CA ALA A 17 1.97 13.85 3.34
C ALA A 17 1.28 15.07 2.68
N SER A 18 1.23 15.17 1.35
CA SER A 18 0.76 16.39 0.66
C SER A 18 -0.72 16.36 0.29
N ALA A 19 -1.44 17.45 0.57
CA ALA A 19 -2.90 17.56 0.43
C ALA A 19 -3.42 17.71 -1.01
N THR A 20 -2.59 18.08 -1.99
CA THR A 20 -3.08 18.52 -3.31
C THR A 20 -3.41 17.36 -4.25
N ASP A 21 -2.58 16.32 -4.27
CA ASP A 21 -2.71 15.17 -5.18
C ASP A 21 -2.59 13.84 -4.41
N ARG A 22 -3.02 13.82 -3.14
CA ARG A 22 -2.81 12.76 -2.15
C ARG A 22 -2.78 11.35 -2.78
N LEU A 23 -1.62 10.71 -2.71
CA LEU A 23 -1.38 9.36 -3.20
C LEU A 23 -1.40 8.37 -2.04
N ARG A 24 -1.83 7.16 -2.36
CA ARG A 24 -1.72 5.98 -1.52
C ARG A 24 -0.75 5.01 -2.19
N ILE A 25 0.13 4.40 -1.41
CA ILE A 25 1.08 3.39 -1.90
C ILE A 25 0.80 2.09 -1.17
N ASP A 26 0.47 1.06 -1.95
CA ASP A 26 0.34 -0.30 -1.47
C ASP A 26 1.65 -1.03 -1.74
N ILE A 27 2.31 -1.55 -0.71
CA ILE A 27 3.49 -2.41 -0.83
C ILE A 27 3.06 -3.86 -0.68
N HIS A 28 3.29 -4.65 -1.72
CA HIS A 28 2.88 -6.05 -1.83
C HIS A 28 4.09 -6.97 -1.65
N TYR A 29 4.05 -7.84 -0.64
CA TYR A 29 5.12 -8.80 -0.39
C TYR A 29 4.58 -10.22 -0.18
N CYS A 30 4.98 -11.12 -1.08
CA CYS A 30 4.60 -12.52 -1.03
C CYS A 30 5.57 -13.33 -0.16
N GLN A 31 5.06 -14.09 0.81
CA GLN A 31 5.82 -14.99 1.66
C GLN A 31 5.27 -16.41 1.61
N SER A 32 6.16 -17.39 1.51
CA SER A 32 5.85 -18.82 1.56
C SER A 32 6.01 -19.43 2.96
N ASP A 33 6.64 -18.73 3.89
CA ASP A 33 6.96 -19.22 5.23
C ASP A 33 6.01 -18.63 6.30
N SER A 34 5.33 -19.50 7.03
CA SER A 34 4.39 -19.14 8.09
C SER A 34 5.04 -18.53 9.34
N GLU A 35 6.31 -18.79 9.63
CA GLU A 35 6.98 -18.22 10.82
C GLU A 35 7.37 -16.76 10.62
N LEU A 36 7.78 -16.39 9.40
CA LEU A 36 7.96 -15.00 8.99
C LEU A 36 6.64 -14.24 9.03
N LEU A 37 5.52 -14.90 8.70
CA LEU A 37 4.18 -14.32 8.73
C LEU A 37 3.73 -13.91 10.14
N ALA A 38 3.95 -14.78 11.14
CA ALA A 38 3.51 -14.51 12.51
C ALA A 38 4.27 -13.34 13.15
N LYS A 39 5.57 -13.20 12.84
CA LYS A 39 6.38 -12.04 13.25
C LYS A 39 5.99 -10.78 12.49
N SER A 40 5.80 -10.91 11.17
CA SER A 40 5.28 -9.87 10.29
C SER A 40 3.94 -9.32 10.79
N LEU A 41 3.01 -10.15 11.26
CA LEU A 41 1.71 -9.72 11.80
C LEU A 41 1.81 -8.74 12.97
N VAL A 42 2.68 -9.04 13.95
CA VAL A 42 2.85 -8.20 15.14
C VAL A 42 3.59 -6.91 14.79
N GLU A 43 4.59 -7.00 13.91
CA GLU A 43 5.48 -5.89 13.57
C GLU A 43 4.92 -5.00 12.44
N SER A 44 3.94 -5.49 11.65
CA SER A 44 3.33 -4.75 10.55
C SER A 44 2.53 -3.54 10.98
N ALA A 45 2.06 -3.50 12.23
CA ALA A 45 1.43 -2.32 12.81
C ALA A 45 2.43 -1.15 13.01
N GLN A 46 3.73 -1.41 12.90
CA GLN A 46 4.80 -0.42 13.07
C GLN A 46 5.67 -0.27 11.82
N ALA A 47 5.20 -0.79 10.68
CA ALA A 47 5.94 -0.71 9.43
C ALA A 47 6.22 0.74 9.01
N SER A 48 7.43 0.98 8.53
CA SER A 48 7.88 2.28 8.05
C SER A 48 8.38 2.17 6.62
N LEU A 49 8.10 3.19 5.81
CA LEU A 49 8.52 3.28 4.42
C LEU A 49 9.40 4.52 4.26
N TYR A 50 10.60 4.38 3.70
CA TYR A 50 11.55 5.49 3.55
C TYR A 50 12.55 5.30 2.42
N TRP A 51 13.15 6.41 1.99
CA TRP A 51 14.18 6.42 0.95
C TRP A 51 15.59 6.35 1.54
N VAL A 52 16.48 5.60 0.90
CA VAL A 52 17.93 5.61 1.13
C VAL A 52 18.64 5.70 -0.22
N ASN A 53 19.33 6.81 -0.47
CA ASN A 53 20.16 7.04 -1.65
C ASN A 53 19.50 6.85 -3.03
N ASP A 54 18.16 6.84 -3.11
CA ASP A 54 17.28 6.60 -4.30
C ASP A 54 16.49 5.27 -4.27
N ALA A 55 16.82 4.37 -3.37
CA ALA A 55 16.09 3.12 -3.17
C ALA A 55 15.04 3.26 -2.06
N LEU A 56 13.87 2.66 -2.28
CA LEU A 56 12.77 2.63 -1.33
C LEU A 56 12.90 1.39 -0.44
N PHE A 57 12.79 1.56 0.87
CA PHE A 57 12.88 0.49 1.85
C PHE A 57 11.62 0.42 2.70
N LEU A 58 11.13 -0.80 2.88
CA LEU A 58 10.10 -1.16 3.85
C LEU A 58 10.78 -1.77 5.07
N ASP A 59 10.66 -1.10 6.20
CA ASP A 59 11.13 -1.58 7.49
C ASP A 59 9.94 -2.09 8.31
N VAL A 60 9.98 -3.37 8.68
CA VAL A 60 8.97 -4.05 9.51
C VAL A 60 9.60 -4.48 10.84
N GLY A 61 10.52 -3.69 11.38
CA GLY A 61 11.14 -3.91 12.69
C GLY A 61 12.27 -4.93 12.63
N SER A 62 11.93 -6.22 12.47
CA SER A 62 12.95 -7.28 12.42
C SER A 62 13.62 -7.40 11.04
N HIS A 63 13.03 -6.83 10.00
CA HIS A 63 13.52 -6.91 8.61
C HIS A 63 13.42 -5.54 7.93
N CYS A 64 14.43 -5.22 7.14
CA CYS A 64 14.41 -4.11 6.20
C CYS A 64 14.50 -4.67 4.77
N ILE A 65 13.48 -4.39 3.96
CA ILE A 65 13.25 -5.00 2.67
C ILE A 65 13.33 -3.91 1.59
N PRO A 66 14.19 -4.06 0.56
CA PRO A 66 14.16 -3.16 -0.58
C PRO A 66 12.86 -3.37 -1.37
N VAL A 67 12.15 -2.28 -1.65
CA VAL A 67 10.95 -2.30 -2.50
C VAL A 67 11.38 -2.29 -3.96
N LEU A 68 11.10 -3.40 -4.65
CA LEU A 68 11.44 -3.58 -6.05
C LEU A 68 10.27 -3.17 -6.96
N GLU A 69 10.58 -2.98 -8.24
CA GLU A 69 9.56 -2.82 -9.28
C GLU A 69 8.58 -3.99 -9.27
N GLY A 70 7.28 -3.69 -9.31
CA GLY A 70 6.21 -4.69 -9.24
C GLY A 70 5.84 -5.14 -7.82
N CYS A 71 6.58 -4.72 -6.79
CA CYS A 71 6.21 -4.94 -5.38
C CYS A 71 5.34 -3.81 -4.81
N PHE A 72 4.89 -2.86 -5.62
CA PHE A 72 4.03 -1.77 -5.16
C PHE A 72 3.00 -1.35 -6.19
N VAL A 73 1.93 -0.72 -5.70
CA VAL A 73 0.89 -0.09 -6.51
C VAL A 73 0.67 1.32 -5.97
N VAL A 74 0.75 2.31 -6.85
CA VAL A 74 0.37 3.69 -6.52
C VAL A 74 -1.10 3.87 -6.88
N ARG A 75 -1.86 4.40 -5.93
CA ARG A 75 -3.27 4.75 -6.12
C ARG A 75 -3.48 6.24 -5.90
N GLN A 76 -4.28 6.82 -6.78
CA GLN A 76 -4.72 8.20 -6.67
C GLN A 76 -6.22 8.23 -6.44
N LEU A 77 -6.66 9.14 -5.57
CA LEU A 77 -8.09 9.42 -5.39
C LEU A 77 -8.49 10.50 -6.42
N PRO A 78 -9.34 10.18 -7.41
CA PRO A 78 -9.82 11.18 -8.37
C PRO A 78 -10.63 12.27 -7.67
N SER A 79 -10.61 13.49 -8.20
CA SER A 79 -11.32 14.63 -7.60
C SER A 79 -12.84 14.40 -7.48
N THR A 80 -13.43 13.61 -8.36
CA THR A 80 -14.85 13.24 -8.28
C THR A 80 -15.15 12.38 -7.06
N SER A 81 -14.30 11.40 -6.77
CA SER A 81 -14.39 10.56 -5.58
C SER A 81 -14.12 11.36 -4.31
N LEU A 82 -13.11 12.25 -4.35
CA LEU A 82 -12.74 13.11 -3.22
C LEU A 82 -13.93 13.97 -2.72
N LYS A 83 -14.68 14.61 -3.62
CA LYS A 83 -15.86 15.43 -3.26
C LYS A 83 -16.91 14.65 -2.44
N ARG A 84 -17.07 13.36 -2.73
CA ARG A 84 -17.99 12.51 -1.97
C ARG A 84 -17.50 12.30 -0.54
N PHE A 85 -16.19 12.08 -0.35
CA PHE A 85 -15.60 11.94 0.98
C PHE A 85 -15.52 13.28 1.74
N GLU A 86 -15.37 14.41 1.04
CA GLU A 86 -15.49 15.73 1.65
C GLU A 86 -16.88 15.95 2.26
N LEU A 87 -17.93 15.57 1.52
CA LEU A 87 -19.30 15.63 2.02
C LEU A 87 -19.52 14.66 3.19
N ALA A 88 -19.03 13.42 3.10
CA ALA A 88 -19.14 12.45 4.17
C ALA A 88 -18.42 12.94 5.44
N CYS A 89 -17.20 13.47 5.31
CA CYS A 89 -16.46 14.07 6.42
C CYS A 89 -17.22 15.23 7.06
N PHE A 90 -17.82 16.11 6.26
CA PHE A 90 -18.65 17.20 6.77
C PHE A 90 -19.84 16.68 7.60
N LEU A 91 -20.54 15.65 7.11
CA LEU A 91 -21.69 15.06 7.82
C LEU A 91 -21.29 14.34 9.10
N GLU A 92 -20.16 13.63 9.07
CA GLU A 92 -19.64 12.84 10.20
C GLU A 92 -18.74 13.64 11.16
N LYS A 93 -18.53 14.93 10.88
CA LYS A 93 -17.62 15.83 11.64
C LYS A 93 -16.18 15.29 11.72
N GLN A 94 -15.74 14.63 10.66
CA GLN A 94 -14.36 14.18 10.48
C GLN A 94 -13.53 15.26 9.78
N SER A 95 -12.22 15.24 9.98
CA SER A 95 -11.31 16.30 9.49
C SER A 95 -10.57 15.96 8.20
N ASP A 96 -10.44 14.67 7.84
CA ASP A 96 -9.61 14.24 6.71
C ASP A 96 -10.40 13.35 5.72
N PRO A 97 -10.93 13.95 4.63
CA PRO A 97 -11.62 13.24 3.54
C PRO A 97 -10.78 12.15 2.89
N PHE A 98 -9.47 12.30 2.87
CA PHE A 98 -8.60 11.32 2.24
C PHE A 98 -8.32 10.13 3.15
N LEU A 99 -8.12 10.37 4.45
CA LEU A 99 -8.05 9.26 5.40
C LEU A 99 -9.37 8.46 5.39
N MET A 100 -10.50 9.16 5.39
CA MET A 100 -11.82 8.53 5.24
C MET A 100 -11.93 7.74 3.92
N ALA A 101 -11.41 8.27 2.81
CA ALA A 101 -11.38 7.55 1.54
C ALA A 101 -10.53 6.28 1.59
N ILE A 102 -9.46 6.27 2.39
CA ILE A 102 -8.60 5.09 2.51
C ILE A 102 -9.26 4.03 3.38
N GLU A 103 -9.89 4.45 4.47
CA GLU A 103 -10.56 3.55 5.42
C GLU A 103 -11.88 2.99 4.87
N GLN A 104 -12.63 3.80 4.12
CA GLN A 104 -14.01 3.48 3.70
C GLN A 104 -14.18 3.39 2.19
N GLY A 105 -13.19 3.81 1.39
CA GLY A 105 -13.32 3.83 -0.05
C GLY A 105 -13.34 2.44 -0.66
N HIS A 106 -14.20 2.29 -1.65
CA HIS A 106 -14.30 1.09 -2.45
C HIS A 106 -13.18 1.06 -3.48
N PHE A 107 -12.91 -0.13 -4.03
CA PHE A 107 -11.82 -0.32 -5.00
C PHE A 107 -11.94 0.62 -6.23
N ASN A 108 -13.17 0.88 -6.69
CA ASN A 108 -13.47 1.75 -7.84
C ASN A 108 -13.33 3.25 -7.54
N ASP A 109 -13.19 3.64 -6.28
CA ASP A 109 -12.93 5.03 -5.92
C ASP A 109 -11.48 5.43 -6.19
N TRP A 110 -10.59 4.46 -6.34
CA TRP A 110 -9.15 4.64 -6.48
C TRP A 110 -8.68 4.29 -7.88
N HIS A 111 -7.88 5.17 -8.48
CA HIS A 111 -7.26 4.92 -9.78
C HIS A 111 -5.81 4.45 -9.60
N THR A 112 -5.45 3.33 -10.25
CA THR A 112 -4.06 2.87 -10.27
C THR A 112 -3.23 3.75 -11.18
N VAL A 113 -2.19 4.36 -10.62
CA VAL A 113 -1.19 5.12 -11.37
C VAL A 113 0.03 4.22 -11.55
N ARG A 114 0.44 4.00 -12.81
CA ARG A 114 1.68 3.27 -13.10
C ARG A 114 2.85 4.20 -12.89
N MET A 115 3.72 3.85 -11.96
CA MET A 115 4.98 4.55 -11.70
C MET A 115 6.07 3.53 -11.43
N THR A 116 7.26 3.81 -11.94
CA THR A 116 8.52 3.15 -11.55
C THR A 116 8.99 3.68 -10.20
N VAL A 117 9.88 2.96 -9.51
CA VAL A 117 10.56 3.42 -8.30
C VAL A 117 11.29 4.74 -8.56
N ALA A 118 11.92 4.89 -9.73
CA ALA A 118 12.62 6.11 -10.10
C ALA A 118 11.68 7.32 -10.29
N GLU A 119 10.49 7.11 -10.87
CA GLU A 119 9.46 8.15 -10.97
C GLU A 119 8.89 8.50 -9.60
N LEU A 120 8.67 7.49 -8.76
CA LEU A 120 8.21 7.67 -7.39
C LEU A 120 9.21 8.48 -6.56
N TYR A 121 10.50 8.18 -6.67
CA TYR A 121 11.57 8.90 -5.98
C TYR A 121 11.62 10.39 -6.35
N ARG A 122 11.36 10.72 -7.62
CA ARG A 122 11.36 12.12 -8.08
C ARG A 122 10.04 12.84 -7.75
N HIS A 123 9.00 12.12 -7.36
CA HIS A 123 7.68 12.69 -7.14
C HIS A 123 7.64 13.49 -5.81
N PRO A 124 7.31 14.79 -5.80
CA PRO A 124 7.38 15.62 -4.59
C PRO A 124 6.52 15.13 -3.42
N MET A 125 5.39 14.49 -3.71
CA MET A 125 4.52 13.93 -2.67
C MET A 125 5.04 12.62 -2.08
N CYS A 126 5.85 11.87 -2.82
CA CYS A 126 6.31 10.55 -2.41
C CYS A 126 7.64 10.64 -1.64
N GLN A 127 7.87 11.73 -0.92
CA GLN A 127 9.10 11.93 -0.13
C GLN A 127 8.93 11.46 1.32
N SER A 128 7.70 11.42 1.81
CA SER A 128 7.38 11.00 3.17
C SER A 128 6.09 10.21 3.19
N PHE A 129 6.05 9.19 4.03
CA PHE A 129 4.99 8.21 4.09
C PHE A 129 4.48 8.05 5.51
N SER A 130 3.17 7.91 5.65
CA SER A 130 2.52 7.57 6.91
C SER A 130 1.79 6.25 6.76
N LEU A 131 2.11 5.28 7.62
CA LEU A 131 1.42 4.00 7.66
C LEU A 131 -0.06 4.22 8.00
N ILE A 132 -0.93 3.52 7.27
CA ILE A 132 -2.37 3.54 7.51
C ILE A 132 -2.84 2.17 7.99
N ALA A 133 -2.45 1.13 7.27
CA ALA A 133 -2.84 -0.24 7.59
C ALA A 133 -1.84 -1.26 7.04
N GLY A 134 -1.77 -2.41 7.71
CA GLY A 134 -1.16 -3.63 7.20
C GLY A 134 -2.23 -4.72 7.10
N HIS A 135 -2.36 -5.34 5.92
CA HIS A 135 -3.30 -6.41 5.66
C HIS A 135 -2.57 -7.69 5.26
N PHE A 136 -3.21 -8.83 5.56
CA PHE A 136 -2.67 -10.16 5.34
C PHE A 136 -3.70 -10.98 4.58
N HIS A 137 -3.33 -11.45 3.39
CA HIS A 137 -4.19 -12.24 2.53
C HIS A 137 -3.54 -13.59 2.26
N LEU A 138 -4.26 -14.68 2.55
CA LEU A 138 -3.87 -16.00 2.06
C LEU A 138 -4.44 -16.20 0.67
N PHE A 139 -3.60 -16.52 -0.30
CA PHE A 139 -4.05 -16.93 -1.62
C PHE A 139 -3.32 -18.20 -2.05
N ARG A 140 -3.97 -18.97 -2.92
CA ARG A 140 -3.32 -20.13 -3.55
C ARG A 140 -2.79 -19.65 -4.89
N ARG A 141 -1.49 -19.78 -5.14
CA ARG A 141 -0.97 -19.65 -6.51
C ARG A 141 -1.47 -20.85 -7.30
N SER A 142 -2.59 -20.71 -8.00
CA SER A 142 -2.86 -21.59 -9.14
C SER A 142 -1.96 -21.13 -10.27
N GLY A 143 -1.19 -22.05 -10.86
CA GLY A 143 -0.35 -21.80 -12.03
C GLY A 143 -1.15 -21.57 -13.31
N GLU A 144 -2.24 -20.81 -13.28
CA GLU A 144 -3.04 -20.55 -14.48
C GLU A 144 -2.61 -19.24 -15.14
N GLN A 145 -1.93 -19.39 -16.27
CA GLN A 145 -1.83 -18.36 -17.30
C GLN A 145 -3.26 -17.98 -17.74
N HIS A 146 -3.66 -16.73 -17.54
CA HIS A 146 -4.86 -16.21 -18.18
C HIS A 146 -4.59 -16.07 -19.68
N ALA A 147 -5.36 -16.83 -20.48
CA ALA A 147 -5.46 -16.71 -21.93
C ALA A 147 -6.25 -15.45 -22.34
#